data_AF-A0A382GWG9-F1
#
_entry.id   AF-A0A382GWG9-F1
#
_cell.length_a   1.000
_cell.length_b   1.000
_cell.length_c   1.000
_cell.angle_alpha   90.00
_cell.angle_beta   90.00
_cell.angle_gamma   90.00
#
_symmetry.space_group_name_H-M   'P 1'
#
loop_
_entity.id
_entity.type
_entity.pdbx_description
1 polymer ?
#
loop_
_entity_poly.entity_id
_entity_poly.type
_entity_poly.pdbx_seq_one_letter_code
_entity_poly.pdbx_strand_id
1 'polypeptide(L)' 'MKHIILAGDSVFDNRSYVKEGEPDVRDQLADLLTDGNKATLIAEDGAI' A
#
# COMPACT_ATOMS: atom_id res chain seq x y z
N MET A 1 -4.29 9.07 -16.34
CA MET A 1 -3.15 8.59 -15.53
C MET A 1 -3.28 9.20 -14.15
N LYS A 2 -3.52 8.39 -13.13
CA LYS A 2 -3.62 8.85 -11.73
C LYS A 2 -2.44 8.27 -10.97
N HIS A 3 -1.82 9.11 -10.15
CA HIS A 3 -0.83 8.69 -9.17
C HIS A 3 -1.44 8.87 -7.80
N ILE A 4 -1.61 7.77 -7.08
CA ILE A 4 -2.18 7.74 -5.74
C ILE A 4 -1.03 7.55 -4.76
N ILE A 5 -1.02 8.41 -3.74
CA ILE A 5 -0.05 8.35 -2.65
C ILE A 5 -0.79 7.86 -1.40
N LEU A 6 -0.29 6.77 -0.82
CA LEU A 6 -0.71 6.26 0.48
C LEU A 6 0.25 6.84 1.53
N ALA A 7 -0.21 7.84 2.28
CA ALA A 7 0.51 8.48 3.37
C ALA A 7 -0.26 8.25 4.67
N GLY A 8 0.41 7.76 5.70
CA GLY A 8 -0.23 7.33 6.95
C GLY A 8 0.74 6.54 7.82
N ASP A 9 0.20 5.61 8.58
CA ASP A 9 0.92 4.77 9.54
C ASP A 9 0.94 3.28 9.13
N SER A 10 1.18 2.37 10.09
CA SER A 10 1.16 0.92 9.90
C SER A 10 -0.15 0.35 9.37
N VAL A 11 -1.25 1.12 9.36
CA VAL A 11 -2.47 0.71 8.65
C VAL A 11 -2.23 0.64 7.15
N PHE A 12 -1.43 1.55 6.59
CA PHE A 12 -1.03 1.51 5.18
C PHE A 12 0.29 0.77 4.97
N ASP A 13 1.27 0.93 5.86
CA ASP A 13 2.53 0.16 5.84
C ASP A 13 2.38 -1.19 6.56
N ASN A 14 1.43 -2.00 6.10
CA ASN A 14 1.00 -3.19 6.83
C ASN A 14 1.68 -4.49 6.39
N ARG A 15 2.73 -4.44 5.57
CA ARG A 15 3.35 -5.63 4.96
C ARG A 15 3.82 -6.66 5.99
N SER A 16 4.30 -6.21 7.15
CA SER A 16 4.74 -7.07 8.26
C SER A 16 3.60 -7.78 8.98
N TYR A 17 2.35 -7.34 8.81
CA TYR A 17 1.17 -7.86 9.52
C TYR A 17 0.35 -8.86 8.71
N VAL A 18 0.63 -8.99 7.41
CA VAL A 18 -0.06 -9.92 6.50
C VAL A 18 0.81 -11.13 6.18
N LYS A 19 0.18 -12.31 6.00
CA LYS A 19 0.93 -13.56 5.82
C LYS A 19 1.73 -13.54 4.53
N GLU A 20 2.75 -14.39 4.47
CA GLU A 20 3.50 -14.63 3.24
C GLU A 20 2.55 -15.09 2.12
N GLY A 21 2.64 -14.42 0.97
CA GLY A 21 1.77 -14.66 -0.19
C GLY A 21 0.43 -13.90 -0.19
N GLU A 22 0.04 -13.23 0.91
CA GLU A 22 -1.14 -12.35 0.93
C GLU A 22 -0.76 -10.92 0.49
N PRO A 23 -1.60 -10.19 -0.26
CA PRO A 23 -1.26 -8.83 -0.69
C PRO A 23 -1.40 -7.83 0.48
N ASP A 24 -0.46 -6.89 0.58
CA ASP A 24 -0.57 -5.75 1.50
C ASP A 24 -1.55 -4.69 0.96
N VAL A 25 -1.81 -3.62 1.71
CA VAL A 25 -2.76 -2.58 1.29
C VAL A 25 -2.36 -1.92 -0.03
N ARG A 26 -1.06 -1.70 -0.27
CA ARG A 26 -0.56 -1.10 -1.51
C ARG A 26 -0.79 -2.04 -2.69
N ASP A 27 -0.54 -3.33 -2.53
CA ASP A 27 -0.76 -4.35 -3.55
C ASP A 27 -2.24 -4.55 -3.86
N GLN A 28 -3.09 -4.64 -2.84
CA GLN A 28 -4.55 -4.70 -3.01
C GLN A 28 -5.06 -3.49 -3.79
N LEU A 29 -4.56 -2.29 -3.49
CA LEU A 29 -4.91 -1.10 -4.26
C LEU A 29 -4.40 -1.20 -5.70
N ALA A 30 -3.15 -1.61 -5.91
CA ALA A 30 -2.54 -1.72 -7.24
C ALA A 30 -3.34 -2.67 -8.15
N ASP A 31 -3.83 -3.79 -7.63
CA ASP A 31 -4.65 -4.77 -8.38
C ASP A 31 -6.01 -4.21 -8.83
N LEU A 32 -6.53 -3.20 -8.12
CA LEU A 32 -7.79 -2.52 -8.47
C LEU A 32 -7.60 -1.37 -9.48
N LEU A 33 -6.36 -0.97 -9.76
CA LEU A 33 -6.08 0.15 -10.64
C LEU A 33 -6.10 -0.27 -12.11
N THR A 34 -6.75 0.54 -12.94
CA THR A 34 -6.64 0.41 -14.40
C THR A 34 -5.22 0.69 -14.89
N ASP A 35 -4.82 0.04 -15.98
CA ASP A 35 -3.52 0.20 -16.62
C ASP A 35 -3.07 1.67 -16.73
N GLY A 36 -1.80 1.89 -16.38
CA GLY A 36 -1.16 3.21 -16.38
C GLY A 36 -1.40 4.04 -15.12
N ASN A 37 -2.26 3.63 -14.19
CA ASN A 37 -2.32 4.25 -12.86
C ASN A 37 -1.26 3.64 -11.94
N LYS A 38 -0.83 4.40 -10.93
CA LYS A 38 0.24 4.01 -10.00
C LYS A 38 -0.16 4.28 -8.55
N ALA A 39 0.18 3.35 -7.67
CA ALA A 39 0.18 3.57 -6.22
C ALA A 39 1.63 3.71 -5.71
N THR A 40 1.85 4.59 -4.74
CA THR A 40 3.12 4.70 -4.02
C THR A 40 2.84 4.81 -2.54
N LEU A 41 3.51 3.99 -1.75
CA LEU A 41 3.43 3.99 -0.30
C LEU A 41 4.55 4.87 0.27
N ILE A 42 4.17 5.81 1.11
CA ILE A 42 5.07 6.67 1.91
C ILE A 42 4.59 6.73 3.38
N ALA A 43 3.89 5.70 3.82
CA ALA A 43 3.51 5.52 5.21
C ALA A 43 4.69 4.93 5.99
N GLU A 44 4.75 5.21 7.29
CA GLU A 44 5.74 4.67 8.21
C GLU A 44 5.05 4.14 9.46
N ASP A 45 5.46 2.98 9.97
CA ASP A 45 4.91 2.45 11.21
C ASP A 45 5.13 3.43 12.38
N GLY A 46 4.03 3.83 13.02
CA GLY A 46 4.05 4.71 14.18
C GLY A 46 4.47 4.02 15.49
N ALA A 47 4.61 2.70 15.49
CA ALA A 47 5.13 1.93 16.62
C ALA A 47 6.67 2.06 16.71
N ILE A 48 7.15 3.24 17.12
CA ILE A 48 8.56 3.49 17.48
C ILE A 48 8.90 2.83 18.81
#